data_AF-A0A2J7ZQV5-F1
#
_entry.id   AF-A0A2J7ZQV5-F1
#
_cell.length_a   1.000
_cell.length_b   1.000
_cell.length_c   1.000
_cell.angle_alpha   90.00
_cell.angle_beta   90.00
_cell.angle_gamma   90.00
#
_symmetry.space_group_name_H-M   'P 1'
#
loop_
_entity.id
_entity.type
_entity.pdbx_description
1 polymer ?
#
loop_
_entity_poly.entity_id
_entity_poly.type
_entity_poly.pdbx_seq_one_letter_code
_entity_poly.pdbx_strand_id
1 'polypeptide(L)'
;MVDSSETRASHNVFTPAAQATQALVGAAEPSTVTGLMQLPASLEAITSHVTAAGDVKEQLRRLLELGKGLAALPQTERTAATRVMGCSSEVWISAQLDGAGRLHFQGWSESEISRGLVALVVTGLSGCTADQVFEVPSAQLQQQLAAVLGPAGLLAPGRTAGVANILEAAKRQARALAAPQTMELFPSLMIRADSLEPQGAFAEAQAAYLRPDQHTVTRLAEVLRRKQIGVVAHFYMDPEVQGVLSSAAELWPHIAISDSLVMADTAVRMAEAGCKSVCVLGVDFMSENVRAILDEAGHAHVQVYRMAAADIGCSLAEAAESDALHVVYINTSLRTKALAHDLVPTITCTSSNVVQTILTAFA
;
A
#
# COMPACT_ATOMS: atom_id res chain seq x y z
N MET A 1 -80.60 17.97 3.12
CA MET A 1 -80.33 16.52 3.00
C MET A 1 -79.32 16.17 4.08
N VAL A 2 -79.74 15.26 4.96
CA VAL A 2 -79.01 14.56 6.04
C VAL A 2 -77.95 13.65 5.36
N ASP A 3 -76.71 13.42 5.82
CA ASP A 3 -76.24 12.68 7.03
C ASP A 3 -74.67 12.77 7.05
N SER A 4 -73.96 13.17 8.11
CA SER A 4 -73.39 12.42 9.27
C SER A 4 -72.49 11.20 8.99
N SER A 5 -71.20 11.31 9.39
CA SER A 5 -70.31 10.32 10.08
C SER A 5 -68.84 10.68 9.81
N GLU A 6 -68.13 11.32 10.76
CA GLU A 6 -67.17 10.70 11.71
C GLU A 6 -66.29 9.61 11.05
N THR A 7 -64.95 9.69 11.07
CA THR A 7 -64.14 9.44 12.28
C THR A 7 -62.68 9.87 12.09
N ARG A 8 -62.12 10.50 13.14
CA ARG A 8 -60.69 10.76 13.38
C ARG A 8 -59.86 9.47 13.45
N ALA A 9 -58.66 9.48 12.85
CA ALA A 9 -57.52 8.69 13.35
C ALA A 9 -56.19 9.34 12.94
N SER A 10 -55.72 10.25 13.79
CA SER A 10 -54.34 10.69 13.89
C SER A 10 -53.41 9.48 14.14
N HIS A 11 -52.50 9.20 13.21
CA HIS A 11 -51.44 8.21 13.44
C HIS A 11 -50.25 8.87 14.15
N ASN A 12 -50.20 8.53 15.44
CA ASN A 12 -49.10 8.57 16.39
C ASN A 12 -47.69 8.76 15.82
N VAL A 13 -47.14 9.94 16.08
CA VAL A 13 -45.71 10.11 16.35
C VAL A 13 -45.45 9.47 17.72
N PHE A 14 -44.76 8.33 17.73
CA PHE A 14 -44.35 7.65 18.95
C PHE A 14 -42.84 7.85 19.13
N THR A 15 -42.47 8.79 20.01
CA THR A 15 -41.18 8.79 20.71
C THR A 15 -41.39 8.05 22.03
N PRO A 16 -40.57 7.05 22.36
CA PRO A 16 -39.61 7.19 23.47
C PRO A 16 -38.36 6.29 23.22
N ALA A 17 -37.27 6.25 23.98
CA ALA A 17 -36.81 6.89 25.20
C ALA A 17 -35.28 6.99 25.11
N ALA A 18 -34.71 8.09 25.59
CA ALA A 18 -33.33 8.12 26.01
C ALA A 18 -33.20 7.34 27.33
N GLN A 19 -32.32 6.34 27.40
CA GLN A 19 -31.56 6.02 28.61
C GLN A 19 -30.43 5.02 28.34
N ALA A 20 -29.22 5.50 28.67
CA ALA A 20 -28.13 4.77 29.31
C ALA A 20 -27.43 3.61 28.56
N THR A 21 -26.38 3.97 27.84
CA THR A 21 -25.10 3.25 27.92
C THR A 21 -23.94 4.24 27.85
N GLN A 22 -23.71 4.95 28.96
CA GLN A 22 -22.40 5.49 29.29
C GLN A 22 -21.54 4.32 29.80
N ALA A 23 -20.49 3.95 29.08
CA ALA A 23 -19.26 3.45 29.68
C ALA A 23 -18.12 3.46 28.65
N LEU A 24 -17.05 4.18 29.00
CA LEU A 24 -15.67 4.01 28.53
C LEU A 24 -15.33 4.46 27.10
N VAL A 25 -15.45 5.77 26.85
CA VAL A 25 -14.45 6.47 26.03
C VAL A 25 -13.83 7.52 26.94
N GLY A 26 -12.78 7.12 27.66
CA GLY A 26 -11.94 8.05 28.39
C GLY A 26 -11.34 9.03 27.40
N ALA A 27 -11.57 10.32 27.63
CA ALA A 27 -10.88 11.40 26.95
C ALA A 27 -9.38 11.24 27.19
N ALA A 28 -8.67 10.70 26.20
CA ALA A 28 -7.24 10.92 26.09
C ALA A 28 -7.07 12.29 25.45
N GLU A 29 -6.66 13.27 26.25
CA GLU A 29 -6.18 14.55 25.76
C GLU A 29 -5.12 14.32 24.66
N PRO A 30 -5.03 15.21 23.65
CA PRO A 30 -3.94 15.16 22.69
C PRO A 30 -2.64 15.40 23.45
N SER A 31 -2.00 14.29 23.83
CA SER A 31 -0.69 14.28 24.44
C SER A 31 0.24 14.90 23.42
N THR A 32 0.76 16.07 23.75
CA THR A 32 1.85 16.74 23.05
C THR A 32 3.06 15.81 23.09
N VAL A 33 3.18 14.92 22.11
CA VAL A 33 4.40 14.14 21.90
C VAL A 33 5.41 15.05 21.23
N THR A 34 5.97 15.97 22.01
CA THR A 34 7.28 16.55 21.71
C THR A 34 8.34 15.56 22.20
N GLY A 35 8.34 14.36 21.61
CA GLY A 35 9.35 13.36 21.87
C GLY A 35 10.63 13.77 21.17
N LEU A 36 11.53 14.46 21.87
CA LEU A 36 12.91 14.57 21.44
C LEU A 36 13.43 13.13 21.23
N MET A 37 13.75 12.78 19.99
CA MET A 37 14.45 11.54 19.62
C MET A 37 15.76 11.49 20.41
N GLN A 38 15.78 10.75 21.53
CA GLN A 38 16.94 10.61 22.39
C GLN A 38 17.57 9.25 22.18
N LEU A 39 18.91 9.22 22.08
CA LEU A 39 19.65 7.96 22.04
C LEU A 39 19.46 7.24 23.38
N PRO A 40 19.44 5.88 23.40
CA PRO A 40 19.48 5.14 24.65
C PRO A 40 20.66 5.59 25.52
N ALA A 41 20.46 5.70 26.84
CA ALA A 41 21.46 6.25 27.77
C ALA A 41 22.84 5.56 27.66
N SER A 42 22.88 4.26 27.42
CA SER A 42 24.11 3.49 27.18
C SER A 42 24.82 3.91 25.90
N LEU A 43 24.08 4.10 24.80
CA LEU A 43 24.63 4.55 23.52
C LEU A 43 25.10 6.00 23.60
N GLU A 44 24.35 6.86 24.27
CA GLU A 44 24.72 8.25 24.50
C GLU A 44 26.00 8.37 25.35
N ALA A 45 26.11 7.59 26.43
CA ALA A 45 27.28 7.59 27.29
C ALA A 45 28.56 7.18 26.55
N ILE A 46 28.50 6.12 25.75
CA ILE A 46 29.66 5.63 24.97
C ILE A 46 30.00 6.59 23.85
N THR A 47 28.99 7.11 23.14
CA THR A 47 29.20 8.11 22.09
C THR A 47 29.89 9.34 22.67
N SER A 48 29.37 9.87 23.78
CA SER A 48 29.95 11.02 24.50
C SER A 48 31.37 10.77 25.00
N HIS A 49 31.68 9.55 25.45
CA HIS A 49 33.03 9.18 25.86
C HIS A 49 34.03 9.26 24.68
N VAL A 50 33.63 8.78 23.51
CA VAL A 50 34.46 8.82 22.28
C VAL A 50 34.57 10.24 21.73
N THR A 51 33.48 11.01 21.76
CA THR A 51 33.42 12.36 21.19
C THR A 51 33.76 13.49 22.17
N ALA A 52 34.21 13.15 23.38
CA ALA A 52 34.55 14.15 24.40
C ALA A 52 35.59 15.16 23.88
N ALA A 53 35.59 16.36 24.46
CA ALA A 53 36.54 17.41 24.12
C ALA A 53 37.98 16.90 24.29
N GLY A 54 38.78 17.05 23.24
CA GLY A 54 40.13 16.53 23.12
C GLY A 54 40.64 16.76 21.70
N ASP A 55 41.91 16.42 21.46
CA ASP A 55 42.40 16.38 20.09
C ASP A 55 41.84 15.16 19.35
N VAL A 56 41.86 15.22 18.02
CA VAL A 56 41.27 14.15 17.20
C VAL A 56 42.02 12.83 17.36
N LYS A 57 43.32 12.88 17.70
CA LYS A 57 44.12 11.70 17.98
C LYS A 57 43.60 10.97 19.22
N GLU A 58 43.26 11.68 20.28
CA GLU A 58 42.71 11.09 21.50
C GLU A 58 41.32 10.50 21.26
N GLN A 59 40.47 11.16 20.48
CA GLN A 59 39.15 10.64 20.11
C GLN A 59 39.25 9.33 19.30
N LEU A 60 40.18 9.28 18.33
CA LEU A 60 40.49 8.05 17.60
C LEU A 60 41.07 6.97 18.53
N ARG A 61 41.96 7.35 19.47
CA ARG A 61 42.54 6.43 20.45
C ARG A 61 41.45 5.76 21.27
N ARG A 62 40.48 6.51 21.79
CA ARG A 62 39.32 5.98 22.54
C ARG A 62 38.46 5.04 21.70
N LEU A 63 38.21 5.40 20.43
CA LEU A 63 37.47 4.52 19.52
C LEU A 63 38.20 3.18 19.29
N LEU A 64 39.51 3.23 19.09
CA LEU A 64 40.34 2.03 18.91
C LEU A 64 40.43 1.20 20.20
N GLU A 65 40.45 1.83 21.37
CA GLU A 65 40.40 1.15 22.68
C GLU A 65 39.10 0.38 22.86
N LEU A 66 37.95 0.97 22.49
CA LEU A 66 36.68 0.23 22.47
C LEU A 66 36.75 -0.99 21.56
N GLY A 67 37.34 -0.83 20.38
CA GLY A 67 37.53 -1.94 19.44
C GLY A 67 38.44 -3.05 19.96
N LYS A 68 39.43 -2.73 20.80
CA LYS A 68 40.31 -3.71 21.45
C LYS A 68 39.63 -4.48 22.58
N GLY A 69 38.70 -3.84 23.29
CA GLY A 69 37.90 -4.46 24.35
C GLY A 69 36.77 -5.36 23.83
N LEU A 70 36.46 -5.31 22.53
CA LEU A 70 35.40 -6.10 21.93
C LEU A 70 35.81 -7.58 21.83
N ALA A 71 35.01 -8.46 22.43
CA ALA A 71 35.21 -9.90 22.33
C ALA A 71 35.16 -10.36 20.86
N ALA A 72 36.03 -11.29 20.49
CA ALA A 72 36.07 -11.79 19.13
C ALA A 72 34.81 -12.63 18.83
N LEU A 73 34.11 -12.28 17.75
CA LEU A 73 33.01 -13.08 17.25
C LEU A 73 33.56 -14.40 16.65
N PRO A 74 33.07 -15.58 17.08
CA PRO A 74 33.50 -16.87 16.55
C PRO A 74 33.35 -16.94 15.03
N GLN A 75 34.27 -17.61 14.33
CA GLN A 75 34.18 -17.73 12.87
C GLN A 75 32.88 -18.40 12.40
N THR A 76 32.31 -19.30 13.21
CA THR A 76 31.01 -19.95 12.95
C THR A 76 29.84 -18.97 12.91
N GLU A 77 29.97 -17.82 13.58
CA GLU A 77 28.96 -16.76 13.59
C GLU A 77 29.20 -15.69 12.50
N ARG A 78 30.34 -15.74 11.79
CA ARG A 78 30.68 -14.83 10.68
C ARG A 78 30.07 -15.32 9.36
N THR A 79 28.75 -15.39 9.31
CA THR A 79 28.00 -15.89 8.14
C THR A 79 27.52 -14.76 7.25
N ALA A 80 26.97 -15.09 6.08
CA ALA A 80 26.30 -14.11 5.22
C ALA A 80 25.11 -13.43 5.92
N ALA A 81 24.42 -14.12 6.84
CA ALA A 81 23.24 -13.60 7.54
C ALA A 81 23.58 -12.51 8.58
N THR A 82 24.74 -12.62 9.22
CA THR A 82 25.24 -11.65 10.21
C THR A 82 26.11 -10.56 9.60
N ARG A 83 26.41 -10.64 8.29
CA ARG A 83 27.24 -9.65 7.58
C ARG A 83 26.50 -8.31 7.43
N VAL A 84 27.25 -7.23 7.67
CA VAL A 84 26.81 -5.86 7.43
C VAL A 84 27.20 -5.45 6.00
N MET A 85 26.22 -5.04 5.21
CA MET A 85 26.43 -4.61 3.83
C MET A 85 26.70 -3.11 3.76
N GLY A 86 27.50 -2.67 2.78
CA GLY A 86 27.79 -1.25 2.56
C GLY A 86 28.88 -0.65 3.46
N CYS A 87 29.59 -1.47 4.24
CA CYS A 87 30.81 -1.05 4.93
C CYS A 87 32.03 -1.18 3.99
N SER A 88 33.00 -0.26 4.10
CA SER A 88 34.27 -0.33 3.34
C SER A 88 35.16 -1.52 3.71
N SER A 89 34.84 -2.17 4.82
CA SER A 89 35.54 -3.30 5.43
C SER A 89 34.51 -4.35 5.83
N GLU A 90 34.94 -5.59 5.95
CA GLU A 90 34.03 -6.66 6.35
C GLU A 90 33.67 -6.54 7.83
N VAL A 91 32.36 -6.48 8.09
CA VAL A 91 31.79 -6.29 9.41
C VAL A 91 30.67 -7.32 9.61
N TRP A 92 30.61 -7.91 10.80
CA TRP A 92 29.55 -8.81 11.22
C TRP A 92 28.94 -8.35 12.53
N ILE A 93 27.63 -8.55 12.66
CA ILE A 93 26.86 -8.30 13.87
C ILE A 93 25.83 -9.41 14.07
N SER A 94 25.79 -9.96 15.28
CA SER A 94 24.77 -10.90 15.73
C SER A 94 24.05 -10.31 16.95
N ALA A 95 22.81 -10.74 17.17
CA ALA A 95 22.05 -10.37 18.35
C ALA A 95 21.44 -11.63 18.99
N GLN A 96 21.20 -11.56 20.28
CA GLN A 96 20.48 -12.55 21.05
C GLN A 96 19.48 -11.83 21.96
N LEU A 97 18.32 -12.44 22.19
CA LEU A 97 17.32 -11.93 23.13
C LEU A 97 17.47 -12.69 24.45
N ASP A 98 17.62 -11.99 25.56
CA ASP A 98 17.64 -12.62 26.88
C ASP A 98 16.23 -12.92 27.40
N GLY A 99 16.16 -13.67 28.51
CA GLY A 99 14.89 -14.03 29.15
C GLY A 99 14.10 -12.84 29.72
N ALA A 100 14.70 -11.64 29.79
CA ALA A 100 14.04 -10.41 30.22
C ALA A 100 13.59 -9.53 29.03
N GLY A 101 13.71 -10.02 27.79
CA GLY A 101 13.33 -9.30 26.57
C GLY A 101 14.30 -8.20 26.15
N ARG A 102 15.55 -8.24 26.62
CA ARG A 102 16.62 -7.31 26.23
C ARG A 102 17.55 -7.94 25.21
N LEU A 103 18.03 -7.11 24.29
CA LEU A 103 18.93 -7.53 23.22
C LEU A 103 20.38 -7.45 23.67
N HIS A 104 21.14 -8.50 23.38
CA HIS A 104 22.59 -8.55 23.54
C HIS A 104 23.22 -8.69 22.18
N PHE A 105 24.07 -7.74 21.82
CA PHE A 105 24.73 -7.72 20.52
C PHE A 105 26.16 -8.25 20.65
N GLN A 106 26.65 -8.85 19.59
CA GLN A 106 28.06 -9.13 19.38
C GLN A 106 28.44 -8.69 17.97
N GLY A 107 29.71 -8.34 17.75
CA GLY A 107 30.16 -7.96 16.42
C GLY A 107 31.67 -8.01 16.26
N TRP A 108 32.12 -7.99 15.00
CA TRP A 108 33.55 -8.06 14.67
C TRP A 108 33.86 -7.41 13.32
N SER A 109 35.11 -6.94 13.19
CA SER A 109 35.72 -6.50 11.93
C SER A 109 37.24 -6.65 12.00
N GLU A 110 37.86 -6.98 10.87
CA GLU A 110 39.33 -7.03 10.73
C GLU A 110 39.96 -5.63 10.67
N SER A 111 39.22 -4.62 10.20
CA SER A 111 39.68 -3.22 10.25
C SER A 111 39.54 -2.67 11.66
N GLU A 112 40.62 -2.14 12.23
CA GLU A 112 40.64 -1.63 13.61
C GLU A 112 39.63 -0.48 13.83
N ILE A 113 39.54 0.43 12.86
CA ILE A 113 38.60 1.56 12.92
C ILE A 113 37.16 1.04 12.89
N SER A 114 36.84 0.15 11.95
CA SER A 114 35.49 -0.40 11.83
C SER A 114 35.14 -1.27 13.02
N ARG A 115 36.10 -1.98 13.62
CA ARG A 115 35.93 -2.70 14.88
C ARG A 115 35.61 -1.76 16.04
N GLY A 116 36.24 -0.59 16.11
CA GLY A 116 35.87 0.46 17.06
C GLY A 116 34.44 0.97 16.89
N LEU A 117 34.01 1.21 15.64
CA LEU A 117 32.64 1.64 15.34
C LEU A 117 31.60 0.56 15.69
N VAL A 118 31.91 -0.71 15.39
CA VAL A 118 31.09 -1.85 15.79
C VAL A 118 31.01 -1.94 17.30
N ALA A 119 32.14 -1.82 18.01
CA ALA A 119 32.18 -1.85 19.47
C ALA A 119 31.28 -0.76 20.08
N LEU A 120 31.28 0.44 19.52
CA LEU A 120 30.41 1.54 19.97
C LEU A 120 28.93 1.16 19.85
N VAL A 121 28.50 0.67 18.68
CA VAL A 121 27.09 0.32 18.44
C VAL A 121 26.67 -0.89 19.28
N VAL A 122 27.46 -1.96 19.27
CA VAL A 122 27.19 -3.21 19.98
C VAL A 122 27.10 -2.98 21.49
N THR A 123 28.07 -2.26 22.06
CA THR A 123 28.09 -1.97 23.50
C THR A 123 26.99 -0.98 23.87
N GLY A 124 26.72 0.01 23.01
CA GLY A 124 25.69 1.02 23.27
C GLY A 124 24.26 0.48 23.20
N LEU A 125 24.00 -0.50 22.34
CA LEU A 125 22.65 -1.09 22.18
C LEU A 125 22.41 -2.32 23.06
N SER A 126 23.47 -2.98 23.56
CA SER A 126 23.29 -4.15 24.42
C SER A 126 22.60 -3.76 25.73
N GLY A 127 21.59 -4.54 26.12
CA GLY A 127 20.70 -4.26 27.25
C GLY A 127 19.44 -3.43 26.90
N CYS A 128 19.31 -2.95 25.67
CA CYS A 128 18.12 -2.25 25.21
C CYS A 128 17.00 -3.24 24.83
N THR A 129 15.75 -2.78 24.91
CA THR A 129 14.60 -3.47 24.31
C THR A 129 14.58 -3.28 22.79
N ALA A 130 13.82 -4.10 22.07
CA ALA A 130 13.69 -3.98 20.62
C ALA A 130 13.18 -2.60 20.19
N ASP A 131 12.17 -2.06 20.87
CA ASP A 131 11.60 -0.74 20.59
C ASP A 131 12.64 0.37 20.73
N GLN A 132 13.41 0.36 21.83
CA GLN A 132 14.51 1.31 22.05
C GLN A 132 15.56 1.23 20.93
N VAL A 133 15.86 0.04 20.41
CA VAL A 133 16.80 -0.12 19.28
C VAL A 133 16.20 0.41 17.97
N PHE A 134 14.90 0.24 17.74
CA PHE A 134 14.22 0.73 16.53
C PHE A 134 14.10 2.25 16.49
N GLU A 135 13.91 2.87 17.65
CA GLU A 135 13.79 4.33 17.79
C GLU A 135 15.10 5.08 17.58
N VAL A 136 16.26 4.41 17.63
CA VAL A 136 17.56 5.06 17.44
C VAL A 136 17.67 5.69 16.04
N PRO A 137 17.77 7.03 15.92
CA PRO A 137 17.92 7.71 14.64
C PRO A 137 19.33 7.53 14.08
N SER A 138 19.45 6.75 12.99
CA SER A 138 20.75 6.43 12.37
C SER A 138 21.47 7.66 11.82
N ALA A 139 20.72 8.62 11.25
CA ALA A 139 21.26 9.87 10.77
C ALA A 139 21.89 10.72 11.89
N GLN A 140 21.27 10.78 13.07
CA GLN A 140 21.78 11.55 14.20
C GLN A 140 23.09 10.96 14.75
N LEU A 141 23.14 9.64 14.95
CA LEU A 141 24.36 8.96 15.39
C LEU A 141 25.51 9.15 14.39
N GLN A 142 25.20 9.01 13.08
CA GLN A 142 26.17 9.26 12.02
C GLN A 142 26.68 10.71 12.04
N GLN A 143 25.80 11.70 12.20
CA GLN A 143 26.16 13.11 12.22
C GLN A 143 27.06 13.45 13.43
N GLN A 144 26.74 12.92 14.62
CA GLN A 144 27.54 13.15 15.83
C GLN A 144 28.98 12.62 15.66
N LEU A 145 29.14 11.42 15.12
CA LEU A 145 30.47 10.85 14.88
C LEU A 145 31.19 11.54 13.72
N ALA A 146 30.47 11.91 12.65
CA ALA A 146 31.05 12.60 11.51
C ALA A 146 31.54 14.01 11.88
N ALA A 147 30.86 14.74 12.77
CA ALA A 147 31.28 16.08 13.18
C ALA A 147 32.65 16.09 13.88
N VAL A 148 32.98 15.00 14.57
CA VAL A 148 34.18 14.91 15.40
C VAL A 148 35.31 14.16 14.69
N LEU A 149 34.98 13.03 14.05
CA LEU A 149 35.97 12.15 13.42
C LEU A 149 36.09 12.37 11.89
N GLY A 150 35.19 13.14 11.29
CA GLY A 150 35.15 13.43 9.85
C GLY A 150 36.11 14.54 9.37
N PRO A 151 36.16 15.74 10.00
CA PRO A 151 36.94 16.87 9.51
C PRO A 151 38.46 16.61 9.40
N ALA A 152 38.98 15.67 10.19
CA ALA A 152 40.39 15.30 10.18
C ALA A 152 40.77 14.27 9.09
N GLY A 153 39.83 13.85 8.24
CA GLY A 153 40.07 12.83 7.21
C GLY A 153 40.34 11.41 7.77
N LEU A 154 40.12 11.20 9.07
CA LEU A 154 40.39 9.93 9.76
C LEU A 154 39.32 8.86 9.44
N LEU A 155 38.08 9.29 9.25
CA LEU A 155 37.04 8.48 8.63
C LEU A 155 36.85 8.94 7.19
N ALA A 156 37.30 8.11 6.24
CA ALA A 156 36.92 8.28 4.84
C ALA A 156 35.37 8.37 4.73
N PRO A 157 34.81 9.07 3.74
CA PRO A 157 33.35 9.21 3.58
C PRO A 157 32.59 7.86 3.61
N GLY A 158 33.21 6.78 3.13
CA GLY A 158 32.64 5.42 3.20
C GLY A 158 32.60 4.78 4.60
N ARG A 159 33.43 5.25 5.55
CA ARG A 159 33.48 4.72 6.93
C ARG A 159 32.46 5.39 7.86
N THR A 160 32.13 6.66 7.64
CA THR A 160 31.04 7.34 8.37
C THR A 160 29.69 6.76 7.97
N ALA A 161 29.45 6.48 6.69
CA ALA A 161 28.29 5.72 6.23
C ALA A 161 28.22 4.31 6.86
N GLY A 162 29.38 3.73 7.18
CA GLY A 162 29.49 2.44 7.85
C GLY A 162 28.76 2.37 9.19
N VAL A 163 28.69 3.46 9.97
CA VAL A 163 27.99 3.46 11.27
C VAL A 163 26.48 3.26 11.09
N ALA A 164 25.89 3.99 10.15
CA ALA A 164 24.47 3.83 9.84
C ALA A 164 24.17 2.40 9.37
N ASN A 165 25.02 1.83 8.53
CA ASN A 165 24.88 0.44 8.07
C ASN A 165 24.99 -0.57 9.22
N ILE A 166 25.92 -0.37 10.17
CA ILE A 166 26.05 -1.22 11.36
C ILE A 166 24.79 -1.14 12.23
N LEU A 167 24.26 0.07 12.46
CA LEU A 167 23.04 0.27 13.24
C LEU A 167 21.81 -0.35 12.56
N GLU A 168 21.65 -0.17 11.25
CA GLU A 168 20.55 -0.79 10.50
C GLU A 168 20.66 -2.32 10.48
N ALA A 169 21.89 -2.87 10.43
CA ALA A 169 22.09 -4.30 10.61
C ALA A 169 21.74 -4.76 12.03
N ALA A 170 22.06 -3.99 13.07
CA ALA A 170 21.64 -4.27 14.45
C ALA A 170 20.11 -4.30 14.56
N LYS A 171 19.42 -3.29 14.00
CA LYS A 171 17.95 -3.23 13.93
C LYS A 171 17.37 -4.43 13.18
N ARG A 172 18.01 -4.87 12.09
CA ARG A 172 17.57 -6.07 11.35
C ARG A 172 17.66 -7.34 12.22
N GLN A 173 18.76 -7.54 12.94
CA GLN A 173 18.88 -8.68 13.86
C GLN A 173 17.84 -8.59 15.00
N ALA A 174 17.63 -7.40 15.55
CA ALA A 174 16.60 -7.15 16.56
C ALA A 174 15.18 -7.47 16.05
N ARG A 175 14.82 -7.07 14.81
CA ARG A 175 13.53 -7.41 14.19
C ARG A 175 13.33 -8.91 14.05
N ALA A 176 14.36 -9.65 13.67
CA ALA A 176 14.27 -11.10 13.52
C ALA A 176 13.99 -11.82 14.85
N LEU A 177 14.48 -11.27 15.96
CA LEU A 177 14.28 -11.81 17.31
C LEU A 177 13.01 -11.30 18.01
N ALA A 178 12.60 -10.07 17.71
CA ALA A 178 11.43 -9.42 18.28
C ALA A 178 10.14 -9.74 17.50
N ALA A 179 10.25 -10.24 16.27
CA ALA A 179 9.10 -10.74 15.52
C ALA A 179 8.42 -11.83 16.36
N PRO A 180 7.10 -11.70 16.63
CA PRO A 180 6.35 -12.80 17.21
C PRO A 180 6.57 -14.04 16.34
N GLN A 181 6.92 -15.19 16.94
CA GLN A 181 7.01 -16.46 16.20
C GLN A 181 5.66 -16.85 15.55
N THR A 182 4.59 -16.17 15.94
CA THR A 182 3.28 -16.14 15.29
C THR A 182 3.09 -14.80 14.59
N MET A 183 3.75 -14.55 13.46
CA MET A 183 3.13 -13.64 12.48
C MET A 183 1.90 -14.36 11.95
N GLU A 184 0.72 -13.74 12.05
CA GLU A 184 -0.40 -14.16 11.21
C GLU A 184 0.11 -14.15 9.77
N LEU A 185 0.01 -15.31 9.10
CA LEU A 185 0.48 -15.49 7.72
C LEU A 185 -0.04 -14.32 6.89
N PHE A 186 0.86 -13.67 6.14
CA PHE A 186 0.46 -12.63 5.22
C PHE A 186 -0.65 -13.18 4.32
N PRO A 187 -1.82 -12.51 4.23
CA PRO A 187 -2.93 -13.03 3.46
C PRO A 187 -2.49 -13.27 2.01
N SER A 188 -2.48 -14.52 1.58
CA SER A 188 -1.87 -14.91 0.31
C SER A 188 -2.71 -15.94 -0.43
N LEU A 189 -2.66 -15.88 -1.76
CA LEU A 189 -3.23 -16.88 -2.66
C LEU A 189 -2.08 -17.75 -3.18
N MET A 190 -1.98 -18.98 -2.71
CA MET A 190 -0.99 -19.93 -3.25
C MET A 190 -1.52 -20.57 -4.51
N ILE A 191 -0.87 -20.30 -5.64
CA ILE A 191 -1.18 -20.91 -6.94
C ILE A 191 -0.21 -22.07 -7.17
N ARG A 192 -0.74 -23.28 -7.24
CA ARG A 192 -0.03 -24.50 -7.68
C ARG A 192 -0.54 -24.90 -9.06
N ALA A 193 0.10 -25.90 -9.66
CA ALA A 193 -0.29 -26.38 -11.00
C ALA A 193 -1.75 -26.90 -11.06
N ASP A 194 -2.29 -27.36 -9.93
CA ASP A 194 -3.59 -28.03 -9.80
C ASP A 194 -4.54 -27.38 -8.78
N SER A 195 -4.07 -26.37 -8.05
CA SER A 195 -4.80 -25.84 -6.90
C SER A 195 -4.54 -24.35 -6.66
N LEU A 196 -5.57 -23.66 -6.15
CA LEU A 196 -5.50 -22.31 -5.63
C LEU A 196 -5.93 -22.37 -4.17
N GLU A 197 -4.99 -22.15 -3.26
CA GLU A 197 -5.21 -22.23 -1.80
C GLU A 197 -5.08 -20.83 -1.19
N PRO A 198 -6.20 -20.19 -0.81
CA PRO A 198 -6.13 -18.96 -0.03
C PRO A 198 -5.68 -19.24 1.40
N GLN A 199 -4.86 -18.35 1.95
CA GLN A 199 -4.44 -18.36 3.35
C GLN A 199 -4.73 -17.00 3.97
N GLY A 200 -5.51 -17.00 5.05
CA GLY A 200 -5.89 -15.80 5.78
C GLY A 200 -7.19 -15.18 5.27
N ALA A 201 -7.95 -14.57 6.19
CA ALA A 201 -9.34 -14.14 5.95
C ALA A 201 -9.53 -13.25 4.72
N PHE A 202 -8.56 -12.37 4.42
CA PHE A 202 -8.61 -11.53 3.22
C PHE A 202 -8.44 -12.33 1.93
N ALA A 203 -7.47 -13.25 1.86
CA ALA A 203 -7.26 -14.08 0.68
C ALA A 203 -8.40 -15.08 0.47
N GLU A 204 -8.98 -15.60 1.55
CA GLU A 204 -10.16 -16.47 1.51
C GLU A 204 -11.38 -15.76 0.94
N ALA A 205 -11.63 -14.52 1.38
CA ALA A 205 -12.69 -13.68 0.82
C ALA A 205 -12.44 -13.39 -0.68
N GLN A 206 -11.19 -13.11 -1.07
CA GLN A 206 -10.85 -12.87 -2.48
C GLN A 206 -11.00 -14.13 -3.35
N ALA A 207 -10.67 -15.32 -2.82
CA ALA A 207 -10.82 -16.58 -3.54
C ALA A 207 -12.27 -16.94 -3.84
N ALA A 208 -13.23 -16.48 -3.04
CA ALA A 208 -14.66 -16.67 -3.32
C ALA A 208 -15.07 -16.02 -4.65
N TYR A 209 -14.48 -14.88 -5.03
CA TYR A 209 -14.76 -14.21 -6.31
C TYR A 209 -14.21 -14.95 -7.53
N LEU A 210 -13.20 -15.82 -7.33
CA LEU A 210 -12.66 -16.66 -8.40
C LEU A 210 -13.59 -17.84 -8.75
N ARG A 211 -14.61 -18.11 -7.93
CA ARG A 211 -15.61 -19.17 -8.14
C ARG A 211 -17.02 -18.59 -7.99
N PRO A 212 -17.50 -17.82 -8.98
CA PRO A 212 -18.83 -17.22 -8.93
C PRO A 212 -19.96 -18.26 -8.88
N ASP A 213 -21.14 -17.84 -8.43
CA ASP A 213 -22.34 -18.70 -8.44
C ASP A 213 -22.69 -19.16 -9.86
N GLN A 214 -22.60 -20.47 -10.09
CA GLN A 214 -22.79 -21.07 -11.41
C GLN A 214 -24.20 -20.84 -11.98
N HIS A 215 -25.21 -20.75 -11.12
CA HIS A 215 -26.57 -20.48 -11.55
C HIS A 215 -26.70 -19.05 -12.13
N THR A 216 -26.10 -18.06 -11.46
CA THR A 216 -26.05 -16.68 -11.93
C THR A 216 -25.27 -16.55 -13.23
N VAL A 217 -24.10 -17.19 -13.34
CA VAL A 217 -23.27 -17.22 -14.56
C VAL A 217 -24.06 -17.79 -15.75
N THR A 218 -24.71 -18.94 -15.55
CA THR A 218 -25.48 -19.61 -16.60
C THR A 218 -26.66 -18.75 -17.05
N ARG A 219 -27.41 -18.20 -16.10
CA ARG A 219 -28.55 -17.32 -16.38
C ARG A 219 -28.14 -16.06 -17.14
N LEU A 220 -27.00 -15.45 -16.78
CA LEU A 220 -26.46 -14.30 -17.48
C LEU A 220 -26.11 -14.66 -18.93
N ALA A 221 -25.32 -15.72 -19.14
CA ALA A 221 -24.90 -16.17 -20.46
C ALA A 221 -26.11 -16.51 -21.37
N GLU A 222 -27.14 -17.15 -20.83
CA GLU A 222 -28.38 -17.44 -21.57
C GLU A 222 -29.11 -16.17 -22.02
N VAL A 223 -29.22 -15.16 -21.15
CA VAL A 223 -29.85 -13.88 -21.49
C VAL A 223 -29.06 -13.15 -22.58
N LEU A 224 -27.73 -13.09 -22.42
CA LEU A 224 -26.83 -12.44 -23.38
C LEU A 224 -26.90 -13.13 -24.75
N ARG A 225 -26.83 -14.47 -24.78
CA ARG A 225 -26.95 -15.26 -26.00
C ARG A 225 -28.31 -15.07 -26.67
N ARG A 226 -29.42 -15.22 -25.92
CA ARG A 226 -30.78 -15.10 -26.46
C ARG A 226 -31.05 -13.72 -27.06
N LYS A 227 -30.54 -12.66 -26.42
CA LYS A 227 -30.69 -11.29 -26.89
C LYS A 227 -29.60 -10.83 -27.85
N GLN A 228 -28.59 -11.67 -28.11
CA GLN A 228 -27.41 -11.35 -28.93
C GLN A 228 -26.70 -10.09 -28.44
N ILE A 229 -26.41 -10.03 -27.14
CA ILE A 229 -25.76 -8.89 -26.48
C ILE A 229 -24.28 -9.20 -26.29
N GLY A 230 -23.41 -8.32 -26.81
CA GLY A 230 -21.99 -8.29 -26.50
C GLY A 230 -21.72 -7.53 -25.19
N VAL A 231 -20.67 -7.90 -24.47
CA VAL A 231 -20.26 -7.21 -23.25
C VAL A 231 -18.78 -6.84 -23.34
N VAL A 232 -18.48 -5.55 -23.26
CA VAL A 232 -17.10 -5.05 -23.14
C VAL A 232 -16.94 -4.38 -21.78
N ALA A 233 -15.87 -4.73 -21.10
CA ALA A 233 -15.73 -4.49 -19.68
C ALA A 233 -14.30 -4.03 -19.35
N HIS A 234 -14.14 -3.00 -18.53
CA HIS A 234 -12.82 -2.52 -18.14
C HIS A 234 -12.20 -3.40 -17.03
N PHE A 235 -10.91 -3.72 -17.10
CA PHE A 235 -10.26 -4.61 -16.11
C PHE A 235 -10.25 -4.07 -14.67
N TYR A 236 -10.27 -2.75 -14.47
CA TYR A 236 -10.47 -2.13 -13.16
C TYR A 236 -11.95 -2.11 -12.75
N MET A 237 -12.49 -3.26 -12.38
CA MET A 237 -13.85 -3.41 -11.86
C MET A 237 -13.90 -4.24 -10.58
N ASP A 238 -15.10 -4.41 -10.05
CA ASP A 238 -15.32 -5.26 -8.88
C ASP A 238 -14.94 -6.73 -9.19
N PRO A 239 -14.15 -7.40 -8.33
CA PRO A 239 -13.71 -8.78 -8.55
C PRO A 239 -14.85 -9.79 -8.71
N GLU A 240 -16.00 -9.57 -8.06
CA GLU A 240 -17.17 -10.45 -8.19
C GLU A 240 -17.71 -10.38 -9.61
N VAL A 241 -17.87 -9.17 -10.15
CA VAL A 241 -18.32 -8.94 -11.53
C VAL A 241 -17.31 -9.49 -12.51
N GLN A 242 -16.02 -9.28 -12.26
CA GLN A 242 -14.94 -9.81 -13.11
C GLN A 242 -14.95 -11.34 -13.16
N GLY A 243 -15.15 -12.00 -12.02
CA GLY A 243 -15.29 -13.45 -11.92
C GLY A 243 -16.49 -13.96 -12.70
N VAL A 244 -17.67 -13.38 -12.48
CA VAL A 244 -18.91 -13.72 -13.19
C VAL A 244 -18.75 -13.58 -14.71
N LEU A 245 -18.19 -12.46 -15.19
CA LEU A 245 -17.99 -12.23 -16.62
C LEU A 245 -16.97 -13.17 -17.24
N SER A 246 -15.88 -13.47 -16.53
CA SER A 246 -14.86 -14.41 -16.99
C SER A 246 -15.43 -15.82 -17.14
N SER A 247 -16.18 -16.31 -16.16
CA SER A 247 -16.87 -17.60 -16.25
C SER A 247 -17.99 -17.60 -17.30
N ALA A 248 -18.73 -16.48 -17.45
CA ALA A 248 -19.76 -16.37 -18.48
C ALA A 248 -19.17 -16.35 -19.91
N ALA A 249 -17.95 -15.87 -20.08
CA ALA A 249 -17.25 -15.83 -21.37
C ALA A 249 -16.99 -17.23 -21.94
N GLU A 250 -16.84 -18.25 -21.08
CA GLU A 250 -16.75 -19.65 -21.51
C GLU A 250 -18.04 -20.16 -22.15
N LEU A 251 -19.20 -19.59 -21.75
CA LEU A 251 -20.51 -19.94 -22.27
C LEU A 251 -20.94 -19.01 -23.43
N TRP A 252 -20.51 -17.76 -23.45
CA TRP A 252 -20.85 -16.78 -24.48
C TRP A 252 -19.60 -16.00 -24.92
N PRO A 253 -19.09 -16.23 -26.15
CA PRO A 253 -17.79 -15.72 -26.59
C PRO A 253 -17.74 -14.21 -26.80
N HIS A 254 -18.89 -13.52 -26.77
CA HIS A 254 -18.97 -12.07 -26.94
C HIS A 254 -18.97 -11.34 -25.59
N ILE A 255 -18.09 -11.77 -24.69
CA ILE A 255 -17.77 -11.11 -23.42
C ILE A 255 -16.27 -10.87 -23.39
N ALA A 256 -15.85 -9.64 -23.18
CA ALA A 256 -14.44 -9.28 -23.15
C ALA A 256 -14.13 -8.30 -22.02
N ILE A 257 -13.08 -8.61 -21.26
CA ILE A 257 -12.52 -7.74 -20.22
C ILE A 257 -11.17 -7.24 -20.74
N SER A 258 -11.03 -5.93 -20.93
CA SER A 258 -9.85 -5.36 -21.59
C SER A 258 -9.63 -3.89 -21.21
N ASP A 259 -8.54 -3.32 -21.69
CA ASP A 259 -8.30 -1.87 -21.59
C ASP A 259 -9.26 -1.08 -22.48
N SER A 260 -9.56 0.15 -22.08
CA SER A 260 -10.40 1.11 -22.80
C SER A 260 -10.13 1.21 -24.30
N LEU A 261 -8.87 1.16 -24.73
CA LEU A 261 -8.50 1.23 -26.15
C LEU A 261 -8.96 -0.01 -26.93
N VAL A 262 -8.92 -1.18 -26.29
CA VAL A 262 -9.26 -2.47 -26.91
C VAL A 262 -10.76 -2.73 -26.87
N MET A 263 -11.49 -2.10 -25.94
CA MET A 263 -12.94 -2.28 -25.79
C MET A 263 -13.70 -1.89 -27.06
N ALA A 264 -13.35 -0.79 -27.71
CA ALA A 264 -14.02 -0.31 -28.92
C ALA A 264 -13.83 -1.27 -30.11
N ASP A 265 -12.59 -1.67 -30.40
CA ASP A 265 -12.28 -2.65 -31.45
C ASP A 265 -12.97 -3.99 -31.21
N THR A 266 -13.08 -4.39 -29.94
CA THR A 266 -13.76 -5.63 -29.59
C THR A 266 -15.27 -5.52 -29.79
N ALA A 267 -15.87 -4.37 -29.49
CA ALA A 267 -17.27 -4.11 -29.76
C ALA A 267 -17.60 -4.19 -31.26
N VAL A 268 -16.71 -3.68 -32.13
CA VAL A 268 -16.84 -3.82 -33.59
C VAL A 268 -16.85 -5.29 -33.99
N ARG A 269 -15.88 -6.09 -33.53
CA ARG A 269 -15.88 -7.54 -33.79
C ARG A 269 -17.15 -8.25 -33.31
N MET A 270 -17.69 -7.83 -32.16
CA MET A 270 -18.95 -8.37 -31.65
C MET A 270 -20.14 -8.01 -32.56
N ALA A 271 -20.17 -6.78 -33.10
CA ALA A 271 -21.16 -6.33 -34.06
C ALA A 271 -21.07 -7.11 -35.38
N GLU A 272 -19.87 -7.30 -35.92
CA GLU A 272 -19.61 -8.11 -37.12
C GLU A 272 -20.06 -9.57 -36.93
N ALA A 273 -19.91 -10.11 -35.72
CA ALA A 273 -20.37 -11.44 -35.35
C ALA A 273 -21.90 -11.53 -35.10
N GLY A 274 -22.64 -10.42 -35.27
CA GLY A 274 -24.10 -10.40 -35.21
C GLY A 274 -24.69 -10.02 -33.85
N CYS A 275 -23.92 -9.41 -32.95
CA CYS A 275 -24.47 -8.82 -31.73
C CYS A 275 -25.36 -7.61 -32.09
N LYS A 276 -26.59 -7.59 -31.56
CA LYS A 276 -27.56 -6.50 -31.77
C LYS A 276 -27.34 -5.33 -30.82
N SER A 277 -26.67 -5.59 -29.71
CA SER A 277 -26.36 -4.57 -28.72
C SER A 277 -25.06 -4.89 -28.00
N VAL A 278 -24.39 -3.87 -27.48
CA VAL A 278 -23.16 -3.98 -26.69
C VAL A 278 -23.37 -3.27 -25.36
N CYS A 279 -23.23 -3.99 -24.26
CA CYS A 279 -23.17 -3.41 -22.92
C CYS A 279 -21.73 -3.02 -22.60
N VAL A 280 -21.53 -1.79 -22.16
CA VAL A 280 -20.22 -1.26 -21.77
C VAL A 280 -20.19 -1.11 -20.25
N LEU A 281 -19.29 -1.84 -19.61
CA LEU A 281 -19.01 -1.74 -18.18
C LEU A 281 -17.70 -0.96 -18.00
N GLY A 282 -17.85 0.32 -17.70
CA GLY A 282 -16.75 1.27 -17.57
C GLY A 282 -17.31 2.66 -17.25
N VAL A 283 -16.47 3.67 -17.42
CA VAL A 283 -16.92 5.07 -17.31
C VAL A 283 -17.58 5.55 -18.60
N ASP A 284 -18.29 6.67 -18.54
CA ASP A 284 -19.08 7.22 -19.64
C ASP A 284 -18.28 7.39 -20.94
N PHE A 285 -17.08 7.97 -20.85
CA PHE A 285 -16.18 8.15 -21.98
C PHE A 285 -15.88 6.83 -22.72
N MET A 286 -15.80 5.70 -22.01
CA MET A 286 -15.56 4.40 -22.66
C MET A 286 -16.78 3.95 -23.48
N SER A 287 -17.99 4.26 -23.02
CA SER A 287 -19.22 3.98 -23.74
C SER A 287 -19.37 4.87 -24.97
N GLU A 288 -19.03 6.16 -24.84
CA GLU A 288 -19.01 7.13 -25.93
C GLU A 288 -17.97 6.76 -27.00
N ASN A 289 -16.76 6.35 -26.57
CA ASN A 289 -15.73 5.87 -27.48
C ASN A 289 -16.20 4.62 -28.25
N VAL A 290 -16.77 3.64 -27.55
CA VAL A 290 -17.34 2.44 -28.20
C VAL A 290 -18.42 2.82 -29.23
N ARG A 291 -19.30 3.77 -28.90
CA ARG A 291 -20.33 4.27 -29.82
C ARG A 291 -19.71 4.93 -31.05
N ALA A 292 -18.76 5.85 -30.86
CA ALA A 292 -18.12 6.58 -31.95
C ALA A 292 -17.41 5.63 -32.94
N ILE A 293 -16.65 4.66 -32.42
CA ILE A 293 -15.92 3.70 -33.25
C ILE A 293 -16.87 2.73 -33.97
N LEU A 294 -17.96 2.31 -33.33
CA LEU A 294 -18.98 1.52 -34.02
C LEU A 294 -19.66 2.30 -35.15
N ASP A 295 -19.88 3.61 -35.00
CA ASP A 295 -20.46 4.45 -36.04
C ASP A 295 -19.50 4.63 -37.23
N GLU A 296 -18.22 4.89 -36.95
CA GLU A 296 -17.17 4.96 -37.97
C GLU A 296 -17.03 3.65 -38.75
N ALA A 297 -17.17 2.51 -38.07
CA ALA A 297 -17.16 1.18 -38.68
C ALA A 297 -18.47 0.80 -39.41
N GLY A 298 -19.48 1.68 -39.46
CA GLY A 298 -20.74 1.43 -40.17
C GLY A 298 -21.78 0.62 -39.37
N HIS A 299 -21.59 0.44 -38.07
CA HIS A 299 -22.46 -0.31 -37.15
C HIS A 299 -23.38 0.59 -36.32
N ALA A 300 -23.89 1.68 -36.91
CA ALA A 300 -24.80 2.63 -36.24
C ALA A 300 -26.11 1.98 -35.75
N HIS A 301 -26.51 0.83 -36.31
CA HIS A 301 -27.72 0.10 -35.93
C HIS A 301 -27.57 -0.74 -34.64
N VAL A 302 -26.33 -1.00 -34.19
CA VAL A 302 -26.07 -1.77 -32.95
C VAL A 302 -26.29 -0.86 -31.75
N GLN A 303 -27.11 -1.26 -30.78
CA GLN A 303 -27.37 -0.41 -29.60
C GLN A 303 -26.21 -0.49 -28.60
N VAL A 304 -25.72 0.64 -28.10
CA VAL A 304 -24.69 0.68 -27.05
C VAL A 304 -25.35 1.05 -25.73
N TYR A 305 -25.30 0.15 -24.75
CA TYR A 305 -25.85 0.37 -23.43
C TYR A 305 -24.74 0.67 -22.43
N ARG A 306 -24.85 1.81 -21.78
CA ARG A 306 -24.03 2.19 -20.63
C ARG A 306 -24.57 1.50 -19.38
N MET A 307 -23.73 0.73 -18.70
CA MET A 307 -24.13 0.09 -17.44
C MET A 307 -23.85 1.04 -16.27
N ALA A 308 -24.91 1.62 -15.69
CA ALA A 308 -24.84 2.49 -14.52
C ALA A 308 -25.86 2.04 -13.47
N ALA A 309 -25.58 2.32 -12.19
CA ALA A 309 -26.46 1.94 -11.07
C ALA A 309 -27.63 2.94 -10.85
N ALA A 310 -27.56 4.15 -11.43
CA ALA A 310 -28.59 5.19 -11.36
C ALA A 310 -29.04 5.62 -12.76
N ASP A 311 -30.28 6.11 -12.86
CA ASP A 311 -30.80 6.76 -14.08
C ASP A 311 -30.06 8.09 -14.34
N ILE A 312 -29.76 8.38 -15.60
CA ILE A 312 -28.87 9.50 -16.00
C ILE A 312 -29.59 10.85 -15.84
N GLY A 313 -29.00 11.77 -15.07
CA GLY A 313 -29.52 13.13 -14.86
C GLY A 313 -29.04 14.20 -15.85
N CYS A 314 -27.87 14.05 -16.47
CA CYS A 314 -27.36 14.91 -17.55
C CYS A 314 -26.15 14.28 -18.28
N SER A 315 -25.82 14.83 -19.45
CA SER A 315 -24.73 14.38 -20.33
C SER A 315 -23.38 15.07 -20.05
N LEU A 316 -22.28 14.47 -20.49
CA LEU A 316 -20.92 15.02 -20.38
C LEU A 316 -20.76 16.41 -21.04
N ALA A 317 -21.53 16.65 -22.11
CA ALA A 317 -21.57 17.95 -22.78
C ALA A 317 -22.18 19.04 -21.89
N GLU A 318 -23.22 18.71 -21.11
CA GLU A 318 -23.87 19.65 -20.18
C GLU A 318 -23.01 19.91 -18.93
N ALA A 319 -22.17 18.96 -18.51
CA ALA A 319 -21.23 19.14 -17.40
C ALA A 319 -20.04 20.04 -17.76
N ALA A 320 -19.61 20.02 -19.03
CA ALA A 320 -18.46 20.78 -19.53
C ALA A 320 -18.72 22.30 -19.70
N GLU A 321 -19.98 22.74 -19.72
CA GLU A 321 -20.36 24.16 -19.84
C GLU A 321 -20.50 24.89 -18.49
N SER A 322 -20.26 24.20 -17.38
CA SER A 322 -20.27 24.78 -16.03
C SER A 322 -18.86 25.00 -15.50
N ASP A 323 -18.64 26.08 -14.72
CA ASP A 323 -17.38 26.37 -14.01
C ASP A 323 -17.06 25.21 -13.04
N ALA A 324 -16.35 24.19 -13.52
CA ALA A 324 -16.13 22.95 -12.79
C ALA A 324 -14.66 22.79 -12.36
N LEU A 325 -14.48 22.48 -11.08
CA LEU A 325 -13.18 22.15 -10.49
C LEU A 325 -12.75 20.74 -10.95
N HIS A 326 -11.69 20.59 -11.74
CA HIS A 326 -11.25 19.26 -12.21
C HIS A 326 -10.40 18.52 -11.17
N VAL A 327 -10.74 17.26 -10.86
CA VAL A 327 -9.96 16.37 -9.99
C VAL A 327 -9.39 15.20 -10.78
N VAL A 328 -8.06 15.03 -10.73
CA VAL A 328 -7.32 13.93 -11.38
C VAL A 328 -7.13 12.80 -10.38
N TYR A 329 -7.63 11.60 -10.71
CA TYR A 329 -7.52 10.42 -9.85
C TYR A 329 -6.50 9.41 -10.38
N ILE A 330 -5.69 8.86 -9.46
CA ILE A 330 -4.82 7.71 -9.69
C ILE A 330 -5.16 6.64 -8.63
N ASN A 331 -5.57 5.45 -9.07
CA ASN A 331 -5.81 4.24 -8.26
C ASN A 331 -6.73 4.36 -7.03
N THR A 332 -8.05 4.48 -7.25
CA THR A 332 -9.09 4.39 -6.19
C THR A 332 -10.19 3.38 -6.54
N SER A 333 -10.98 2.98 -5.53
CA SER A 333 -12.05 1.96 -5.68
C SER A 333 -13.20 2.42 -6.60
N LEU A 334 -13.92 1.46 -7.21
CA LEU A 334 -15.06 1.74 -8.09
C LEU A 334 -16.15 2.57 -7.40
N ARG A 335 -16.44 2.27 -6.12
CA ARG A 335 -17.39 3.02 -5.30
C ARG A 335 -16.96 4.47 -5.10
N THR A 336 -15.67 4.70 -4.86
CA THR A 336 -15.12 6.05 -4.71
C THR A 336 -15.21 6.85 -6.00
N LYS A 337 -14.94 6.22 -7.15
CA LYS A 337 -15.07 6.86 -8.47
C LYS A 337 -16.51 7.21 -8.80
N ALA A 338 -17.45 6.31 -8.51
CA ALA A 338 -18.88 6.54 -8.73
C ALA A 338 -19.43 7.67 -7.86
N LEU A 339 -19.06 7.73 -6.57
CA LEU A 339 -19.48 8.81 -5.66
C LEU A 339 -18.84 10.16 -5.99
N ALA A 340 -17.59 10.18 -6.45
CA ALA A 340 -16.90 11.42 -6.80
C ALA A 340 -17.42 12.03 -8.11
N HIS A 341 -17.80 11.19 -9.07
CA HIS A 341 -18.39 11.63 -10.34
C HIS A 341 -19.71 12.41 -10.15
N ASP A 342 -20.50 12.04 -9.14
CA ASP A 342 -21.76 12.72 -8.78
C ASP A 342 -21.54 14.14 -8.25
N LEU A 343 -20.32 14.43 -7.76
CA LEU A 343 -19.97 15.72 -7.16
C LEU A 343 -19.11 16.60 -8.08
N VAL A 344 -18.35 15.99 -9.01
CA VAL A 344 -17.36 16.68 -9.84
C VAL A 344 -17.19 15.98 -11.20
N PRO A 345 -17.10 16.70 -12.33
CA PRO A 345 -16.78 16.12 -13.63
C PRO A 345 -15.39 15.47 -13.62
N THR A 346 -15.35 14.14 -13.77
CA THR A 346 -14.10 13.35 -13.71
C THR A 346 -13.53 13.06 -15.09
N ILE A 347 -12.22 13.25 -15.27
CA ILE A 347 -11.46 12.75 -16.43
C ILE A 347 -10.62 11.56 -15.98
N THR A 348 -10.85 10.39 -16.58
CA THR A 348 -10.01 9.18 -16.43
C THR A 348 -9.95 8.49 -17.80
N CYS A 349 -8.91 7.80 -18.24
CA CYS A 349 -7.65 7.34 -17.68
C CYS A 349 -6.58 7.48 -18.79
N THR A 350 -5.39 8.00 -18.43
CA THR A 350 -4.15 7.96 -19.23
C THR A 350 -4.29 8.22 -20.73
N SER A 351 -4.89 9.34 -21.13
CA SER A 351 -4.63 9.89 -22.47
C SER A 351 -3.31 10.68 -22.43
N SER A 352 -2.48 10.59 -23.47
CA SER A 352 -1.29 11.44 -23.67
C SER A 352 -1.60 12.95 -23.56
N ASN A 353 -2.87 13.32 -23.68
CA ASN A 353 -3.38 14.68 -23.57
C ASN A 353 -3.63 15.15 -22.14
N VAL A 354 -3.48 14.31 -21.09
CA VAL A 354 -3.70 14.72 -19.70
C VAL A 354 -2.84 15.95 -19.35
N VAL A 355 -1.59 15.98 -19.81
CA VAL A 355 -0.69 17.13 -19.58
C VAL A 355 -1.19 18.39 -20.30
N GLN A 356 -1.67 18.25 -21.54
CA GLN A 356 -2.16 19.39 -22.32
C GLN A 356 -3.46 19.94 -21.73
N THR A 357 -4.37 19.09 -21.28
CA THR A 357 -5.60 19.47 -20.57
C THR A 357 -5.30 20.16 -19.24
N ILE A 358 -4.29 19.69 -18.49
CA ILE A 358 -3.80 20.39 -17.28
C ILE A 358 -3.30 21.79 -17.65
N LEU A 359 -2.49 21.92 -18.71
CA LEU A 359 -1.94 23.21 -19.12
C LEU A 359 -3.02 24.19 -19.61
N THR A 360 -4.10 23.70 -20.23
CA THR A 360 -5.22 24.54 -20.66
C THR A 360 -6.12 24.98 -19.50
N ALA A 361 -6.30 24.13 -18.48
CA ALA A 361 -7.10 24.47 -17.30
C ALA A 361 -6.41 25.50 -16.36
N PHE A 362 -5.10 25.70 -16.50
CA PHE A 362 -4.30 26.63 -15.70
C PHE A 362 -3.82 27.87 -16.50
N ALA A 363 -4.30 28.09 -17.72
CA ALA A 363 -4.03 29.27 -18.55
C ALA A 363 -5.18 30.27 -18.49
#